data_AF-A0A927HD30-F1
#
_entry.id   AF-A0A927HD30-F1
#
_cell.length_a   1.000
_cell.length_b   1.000
_cell.length_c   1.000
_cell.angle_alpha   90.00
_cell.angle_beta   90.00
_cell.angle_gamma   90.00
#
_symmetry.space_group_name_H-M   'P 1'
#
loop_
_entity.id
_entity.type
_entity.pdbx_description
1 polymer ?
#
loop_
_entity_poly.entity_id
_entity_poly.type
_entity_poly.pdbx_seq_one_letter_code
_entity_poly.pdbx_strand_id
1 'polypeptide(L)'
;MNKTKKMMAGVMASLVSVTVAGCGSSSGNLPAEPNDSSCRDWDWDEETGTYYCDDSSSRSYGHYYYGGKKFLSKSALSQDSSYASYKSGIGSGTKGSYGG
;
A
#
# COMPACT_ATOMS: atom_id res chain seq x y z
N MET A 1 16.40 46.94 1.28
CA MET A 1 15.83 47.31 -0.03
C MET A 1 16.71 46.63 -1.09
N ASN A 2 16.30 45.78 -2.03
CA ASN A 2 15.00 45.38 -2.56
C ASN A 2 15.15 44.05 -3.33
N LYS A 3 14.14 43.18 -3.17
CA LYS A 3 13.50 42.36 -4.22
C LYS A 3 14.23 41.13 -4.81
N THR A 4 13.91 39.99 -4.20
CA THR A 4 13.10 38.87 -4.74
C THR A 4 13.26 38.41 -6.21
N LYS A 5 13.16 37.09 -6.36
CA LYS A 5 12.63 36.30 -7.51
C LYS A 5 13.67 35.86 -8.55
N LYS A 6 14.23 34.67 -8.33
CA LYS A 6 14.45 33.71 -9.41
C LYS A 6 13.47 32.55 -9.22
N MET A 7 12.29 32.75 -9.80
CA MET A 7 11.38 31.69 -10.22
C MET A 7 11.96 31.10 -11.50
N MET A 8 12.03 29.79 -11.63
CA MET A 8 12.02 28.97 -12.86
C MET A 8 12.20 27.53 -12.35
N ALA A 9 11.10 26.81 -12.16
CA ALA A 9 10.47 26.01 -13.20
C ALA A 9 11.13 24.63 -13.31
N GLY A 10 10.32 23.60 -13.12
CA GLY A 10 10.53 22.32 -13.77
C GLY A 10 11.31 21.30 -12.97
N VAL A 11 10.62 20.59 -12.08
CA VAL A 11 10.52 19.13 -12.22
C VAL A 11 9.06 18.77 -12.01
N MET A 12 8.28 18.94 -13.08
CA MET A 12 7.15 18.07 -13.33
C MET A 12 7.74 16.83 -14.02
N ALA A 13 8.02 15.79 -13.25
CA ALA A 13 8.33 14.46 -13.76
C ALA A 13 8.07 13.51 -12.58
N SER A 14 7.16 12.55 -12.62
CA SER A 14 6.46 11.97 -13.75
C SER A 14 5.20 11.34 -13.16
N LEU A 15 4.12 11.35 -13.94
CA LEU A 15 2.94 10.55 -13.71
C LEU A 15 3.35 9.13 -13.31
N VAL A 16 3.03 8.70 -12.09
CA VAL A 16 2.94 7.25 -11.81
C VAL A 16 1.62 6.81 -12.42
N SER A 17 1.69 6.55 -13.72
CA SER A 17 0.68 5.83 -14.48
C SER A 17 0.68 4.38 -14.02
N VAL A 18 -0.09 4.07 -12.98
CA VAL A 18 -0.73 2.76 -12.88
C VAL A 18 -2.14 2.94 -13.42
N THR A 19 -2.24 2.81 -14.74
CA THR A 19 -3.53 2.72 -15.43
C THR A 19 -4.18 1.39 -15.05
N VAL A 20 -4.99 1.41 -14.00
CA VAL A 20 -6.20 0.59 -13.96
C VAL A 20 -7.33 1.55 -14.24
N ALA A 21 -7.95 1.42 -15.41
CA ALA A 21 -9.15 2.15 -15.75
C ALA A 21 -10.27 1.75 -14.76
N GLY A 22 -10.45 2.57 -13.72
CA GLY A 22 -11.46 2.43 -12.70
C GLY A 22 -11.71 3.80 -12.08
N CYS A 23 -12.60 4.56 -12.71
CA CYS A 23 -13.00 5.91 -12.34
C CYS A 23 -13.75 5.91 -10.99
N GLY A 24 -13.32 6.72 -10.01
CA GLY A 24 -14.11 6.92 -8.78
C GLY A 24 -13.35 7.51 -7.59
N SER A 25 -13.06 8.80 -7.62
CA SER A 25 -13.08 9.73 -6.48
C SER A 25 -12.48 9.28 -5.12
N SER A 26 -11.22 9.65 -4.89
CA SER A 26 -10.69 10.17 -3.61
C SER A 26 -11.01 9.42 -2.29
N SER A 27 -10.29 8.32 -2.03
CA SER A 27 -9.91 7.88 -0.67
C SER A 27 -8.40 7.58 -0.69
N GLY A 28 -7.60 8.38 -0.01
CA GLY A 28 -6.18 8.59 -0.30
C GLY A 28 -5.27 7.36 -0.16
N ASN A 29 -4.44 7.12 -1.19
CA ASN A 29 -3.25 6.26 -1.22
C ASN A 29 -3.38 4.76 -0.92
N LEU A 30 -4.55 4.23 -0.57
CA LEU A 30 -4.70 2.79 -0.34
C LEU A 30 -4.81 2.02 -1.66
N PRO A 31 -4.19 0.83 -1.77
CA PRO A 31 -4.37 -0.04 -2.92
C PRO A 31 -5.83 -0.51 -3.01
N ALA A 32 -6.25 -0.99 -4.19
CA ALA A 32 -7.60 -1.53 -4.33
C ALA A 32 -7.80 -2.77 -3.45
N GLU A 33 -9.02 -2.94 -2.96
CA GLU A 33 -9.42 -4.11 -2.18
C GLU A 33 -9.22 -5.43 -2.96
N PRO A 34 -8.97 -6.55 -2.27
CA PRO A 34 -8.86 -7.85 -2.90
C PRO A 34 -10.16 -8.28 -3.59
N ASN A 35 -10.05 -8.73 -4.84
CA ASN A 35 -11.16 -9.33 -5.58
C ASN A 35 -11.26 -10.85 -5.29
N ASP A 36 -11.32 -11.22 -4.01
CA ASP A 36 -11.34 -12.62 -3.56
C ASP A 36 -12.68 -12.94 -2.86
N SER A 37 -13.37 -13.98 -3.33
CA SER A 37 -14.70 -14.37 -2.84
C SER A 37 -14.70 -15.07 -1.48
N SER A 38 -13.53 -15.31 -0.89
CA SER A 38 -13.38 -15.94 0.41
C SER A 38 -13.57 -14.99 1.58
N CYS A 39 -13.70 -13.69 1.32
CA CYS A 39 -14.15 -12.72 2.31
C CYS A 39 -15.06 -11.71 1.64
N ARG A 40 -16.14 -11.33 2.32
CA ARG A 40 -17.07 -10.30 1.83
C ARG A 40 -16.75 -8.91 2.37
N ASP A 41 -15.97 -8.86 3.45
CA ASP A 41 -15.67 -7.64 4.19
C ASP A 41 -14.17 -7.54 4.43
N TRP A 42 -13.50 -6.76 3.58
CA TRP A 42 -12.07 -6.52 3.65
C TRP A 42 -11.82 -5.19 4.35
N ASP A 43 -11.04 -5.21 5.43
CA ASP A 43 -10.64 -4.00 6.14
C ASP A 43 -9.13 -3.77 5.99
N TRP A 44 -8.72 -2.50 5.98
CA TRP A 44 -7.32 -2.12 5.80
C TRP A 44 -6.60 -2.06 7.14
N ASP A 45 -5.60 -2.92 7.34
CA ASP A 45 -4.71 -2.87 8.50
C ASP A 45 -3.53 -1.93 8.21
N GLU A 46 -3.56 -0.73 8.78
CA GLU A 46 -2.49 0.26 8.67
C GLU A 46 -1.15 -0.21 9.25
N GLU A 47 -1.15 -1.12 10.23
CA GLU A 47 0.07 -1.64 10.87
C GLU A 47 0.84 -2.57 9.93
N THR A 48 0.10 -3.40 9.19
CA THR A 48 0.69 -4.33 8.23
C THR A 48 0.75 -3.75 6.82
N GLY A 49 -0.01 -2.70 6.54
CA GLY A 49 -0.25 -2.17 5.20
C GLY A 49 -0.94 -3.21 4.31
N THR A 50 -1.86 -4.00 4.85
CA THR A 50 -2.55 -5.04 4.06
C THR A 50 -4.02 -5.09 4.37
N TYR A 51 -4.80 -5.67 3.47
CA TYR A 51 -6.19 -5.97 3.75
C TYR A 51 -6.29 -7.22 4.62
N TYR A 52 -7.19 -7.22 5.60
CA TYR A 52 -7.55 -8.39 6.37
C TYR A 52 -9.06 -8.63 6.30
N CYS A 53 -9.47 -9.89 6.45
CA CYS A 53 -10.87 -10.25 6.41
C CYS A 53 -11.53 -10.02 7.78
N ASP A 54 -12.47 -9.08 7.86
CA ASP A 54 -13.25 -8.81 9.08
C ASP A 54 -14.61 -9.55 9.10
N ASP A 55 -14.96 -10.24 8.01
CA ASP A 55 -16.19 -11.04 7.92
C ASP A 55 -16.16 -12.27 8.85
N SER A 56 -16.72 -12.12 10.04
CA SER A 56 -16.85 -13.20 11.05
C SER A 56 -17.66 -14.42 10.60
N SER A 57 -18.48 -14.29 9.54
CA SER A 57 -19.22 -15.42 8.96
C SER A 57 -18.37 -16.25 8.00
N SER A 58 -17.22 -15.73 7.58
CA SER A 58 -16.30 -16.41 6.69
C SER A 58 -15.32 -17.31 7.44
N ARG A 59 -14.94 -18.42 6.78
CA ARG A 59 -13.81 -19.27 7.21
C ARG A 59 -12.46 -18.57 7.11
N SER A 60 -12.39 -17.45 6.41
CA SER A 60 -11.18 -16.63 6.25
C SER A 60 -11.10 -15.49 7.26
N TYR A 61 -12.03 -15.42 8.23
CA TYR A 61 -12.03 -14.39 9.26
C TYR A 61 -10.65 -14.28 9.95
N GLY A 62 -10.11 -13.06 10.01
CA GLY A 62 -8.79 -12.78 10.58
C GLY A 62 -7.59 -13.12 9.68
N HIS A 63 -7.81 -13.51 8.43
CA HIS A 63 -6.73 -13.73 7.47
C HIS A 63 -6.29 -12.43 6.81
N TYR A 64 -4.99 -12.27 6.61
CA TYR A 64 -4.38 -11.16 5.89
C TYR A 64 -4.23 -11.50 4.42
N TYR A 65 -4.42 -10.53 3.54
CA TYR A 65 -4.30 -10.69 2.10
C TYR A 65 -3.22 -9.76 1.54
N TYR A 66 -2.23 -10.36 0.88
CA TYR A 66 -1.16 -9.63 0.22
C TYR A 66 -0.69 -10.37 -1.03
N GLY A 67 -0.54 -9.66 -2.15
CA GLY A 67 0.08 -10.18 -3.37
C GLY A 67 -0.60 -11.43 -3.97
N GLY A 68 -1.92 -11.60 -3.77
CA GLY A 68 -2.65 -12.79 -4.25
C GLY A 68 -2.63 -13.98 -3.29
N LYS A 69 -2.07 -13.83 -2.08
CA LYS A 69 -1.98 -14.88 -1.07
C LYS A 69 -2.70 -14.48 0.22
N LYS A 70 -3.20 -15.49 0.94
CA LYS A 70 -3.82 -15.35 2.26
C LYS A 70 -2.91 -15.90 3.35
N PHE A 71 -2.82 -15.18 4.46
CA PHE A 71 -1.98 -15.52 5.60
C PHE A 71 -2.83 -15.59 6.87
N LEU A 72 -2.70 -16.69 7.61
CA LEU A 72 -3.45 -16.95 8.84
C LEU A 72 -3.10 -16.00 10.00
N SER A 73 -1.94 -15.34 9.93
CA SER A 73 -1.46 -14.45 10.98
C SER A 73 -0.41 -13.47 10.44
N LYS A 74 -0.17 -12.38 11.18
CA LYS A 74 0.91 -11.43 10.91
C LYS A 74 2.29 -12.10 10.85
N SER A 75 2.50 -13.15 11.64
CA SER A 75 3.75 -13.93 11.65
C SER A 75 3.94 -14.74 10.36
N ALA A 76 2.86 -15.31 9.81
CA ALA A 76 2.92 -16.00 8.53
C ALA A 76 3.13 -15.01 7.37
N LEU A 77 2.48 -13.85 7.44
CA LEU A 77 2.66 -12.75 6.49
C LEU A 77 4.13 -12.26 6.48
N SER A 78 4.72 -12.05 7.66
CA SER A 78 6.11 -11.57 7.82
C SER A 78 7.18 -12.58 7.36
N GLN A 79 6.85 -13.86 7.28
CA GLN A 79 7.76 -14.90 6.77
C GLN A 79 7.81 -14.94 5.24
N ASP A 80 6.83 -14.34 4.54
CA ASP A 80 6.86 -14.26 3.08
C ASP A 80 7.82 -13.14 2.64
N SER A 81 8.79 -13.51 1.78
CA SER A 81 9.84 -12.59 1.32
C SER A 81 9.30 -11.41 0.49
N SER A 82 8.18 -11.61 -0.23
CA SER A 82 7.55 -10.54 -0.99
C SER A 82 6.91 -9.51 -0.07
N TYR A 83 6.26 -9.96 1.00
CA TYR A 83 5.73 -9.08 2.03
C TYR A 83 6.83 -8.39 2.83
N ALA A 84 7.91 -9.09 3.19
CA ALA A 84 9.04 -8.49 3.90
C ALA A 84 9.66 -7.32 3.11
N SER A 85 9.82 -7.49 1.79
CA SER A 85 10.31 -6.43 0.90
C SER A 85 9.36 -5.23 0.85
N TYR A 86 8.05 -5.50 0.78
CA TYR A 86 7.01 -4.49 0.80
C TYR A 86 6.94 -3.72 2.12
N LYS A 87 6.94 -4.41 3.27
CA LYS A 87 6.92 -3.79 4.59
C LYS A 87 8.14 -2.92 4.83
N SER A 88 9.31 -3.36 4.35
CA SER A 88 10.54 -2.54 4.36
C SER A 88 10.37 -1.25 3.55
N GLY A 89 9.56 -1.25 2.49
CA GLY A 89 9.24 -0.07 1.68
C GLY A 89 8.20 0.86 2.31
N ILE A 90 7.18 0.31 2.98
CA ILE A 90 6.12 1.10 3.67
C ILE A 90 6.67 1.81 4.91
N GLY A 91 7.50 1.11 5.69
CA GLY A 91 8.05 1.63 6.95
C GLY A 91 9.30 2.49 6.76
N SER A 92 9.91 2.48 5.56
CA SER A 92 11.06 3.33 5.25
C SER A 92 10.62 4.72 4.78
N GLY A 93 9.82 5.38 5.62
CA GLY A 93 9.87 6.83 5.75
C GLY A 93 11.19 7.27 6.38
N THR A 94 12.33 6.92 5.77
CA THR A 94 13.64 7.43 6.19
C THR A 94 14.64 7.50 5.04
N LYS A 95 14.87 8.76 4.63
CA LYS A 95 16.18 9.42 4.54
C LYS A 95 17.14 8.88 3.47
N GLY A 96 17.51 9.80 2.57
CA GLY A 96 18.44 9.56 1.48
C GLY A 96 19.65 8.73 1.88
N SER A 97 19.92 7.71 1.07
CA SER A 97 21.23 7.10 0.97
C SER A 97 21.62 7.14 -0.50
N TYR A 98 22.05 8.33 -0.94
CA TYR A 98 23.07 8.44 -1.98
C TYR A 98 24.37 7.95 -1.34
N GLY A 99 24.55 6.63 -1.29
CA GLY A 99 25.78 6.00 -0.84
C GLY A 99 26.52 5.45 -2.05
N GLY A 100 27.57 6.16 -2.48
CA GLY A 100 28.49 5.76 -3.55
C GLY A 100 28.82 6.89 -4.50
#